data_AF-A0A946SSL8-F1
#
_entry.id   AF-A0A946SSL8-F1
#
_cell.length_a   1.000
_cell.length_b   1.000
_cell.length_c   1.000
_cell.angle_alpha   90.00
_cell.angle_beta   90.00
_cell.angle_gamma   90.00
#
_symmetry.space_group_name_H-M   'P 1'
#
loop_
_entity.id
_entity.type
_entity.pdbx_description
1 polymer ?
#
loop_
_entity_poly.entity_id
_entity_poly.type
_entity_poly.pdbx_seq_one_letter_code
_entity_poly.pdbx_strand_id
1 'polypeptide(L)' 'MGALWKAIVVPAGCMFAAITFLFTLLLVKILWAWTVPDLFPRAVSEGYVAASLSWMTALKVALFVGVLAGVSGAKKG' A
#
# COMPACT_ATOMS: atom_id res chain seq x y z
N MET A 1 21.46 15.31 23.78
CA MET A 1 20.13 14.68 23.52
C MET A 1 20.36 13.17 23.36
N GLY A 2 20.13 12.42 24.43
CA GLY A 2 20.72 11.10 24.67
C GLY A 2 20.10 9.94 23.90
N ALA A 3 20.83 8.81 23.85
CA ALA A 3 20.44 7.58 23.16
C ALA A 3 19.02 7.08 23.48
N LEU A 4 18.50 7.37 24.68
CA LEU A 4 17.11 7.12 25.08
C LEU A 4 16.07 7.79 24.17
N TRP A 5 16.33 9.00 23.68
CA TRP A 5 15.41 9.69 22.76
C TRP A 5 15.33 9.00 21.41
N LYS A 6 16.49 8.56 20.87
CA LYS A 6 16.55 7.78 19.62
C LYS A 6 15.86 6.43 19.79
N ALA A 7 16.02 5.78 20.94
CA ALA A 7 15.38 4.51 21.28
C ALA A 7 13.85 4.59 21.40
N ILE A 8 13.26 5.78 21.53
CA ILE A 8 11.80 5.98 21.57
C ILE A 8 11.29 6.42 20.19
N VAL A 9 11.94 7.41 19.57
CA VAL A 9 11.49 8.00 18.30
C VAL A 9 11.63 7.03 17.13
N VAL A 10 12.72 6.26 17.07
CA VAL A 10 12.94 5.30 15.97
C VAL A 10 11.88 4.20 15.94
N PRO A 11 11.62 3.44 17.03
CA PRO A 11 10.59 2.41 16.99
C PRO A 11 9.18 2.97 16.81
N ALA A 12 8.87 4.16 17.36
CA ALA A 12 7.58 4.83 17.10
C ALA A 12 7.39 5.16 15.62
N GLY A 13 8.43 5.70 14.96
CA GLY A 13 8.42 5.96 13.52
C GLY A 13 8.28 4.69 12.68
N CYS A 14 9.01 3.63 13.04
CA CYS A 14 8.88 2.33 12.38
C CYS A 14 7.47 1.73 12.53
N MET A 15 6.85 1.84 13.71
CA MET A 15 5.49 1.36 13.95
C MET A 15 4.47 2.13 13.11
N PHE A 16 4.61 3.45 13.02
CA PHE A 16 3.75 4.29 12.20
C PHE A 16 3.88 3.96 10.70
N ALA A 17 5.10 3.74 10.22
CA ALA A 17 5.37 3.30 8.85
C ALA A 17 4.76 1.91 8.57
N ALA A 18 4.86 0.97 9.51
CA ALA A 18 4.25 -0.35 9.37
C ALA A 18 2.72 -0.28 9.30
N ILE A 19 2.10 0.54 10.15
CA ILE A 19 0.64 0.74 10.16
C ILE A 19 0.17 1.35 8.84
N THR A 20 0.83 2.41 8.38
CA THR A 20 0.48 3.08 7.12
C THR A 20 0.68 2.17 5.90
N PHE A 21 1.73 1.33 5.91
CA PHE A 21 1.93 0.31 4.89
C PHE A 21 0.81 -0.74 4.88
N LEU A 22 0.44 -1.28 6.04
CA LEU A 22 -0.66 -2.24 6.17
C LEU A 22 -2.00 -1.63 5.75
N PHE A 23 -2.25 -0.38 6.14
CA PHE A 23 -3.45 0.36 5.75
C PHE A 23 -3.51 0.52 4.22
N THR A 24 -2.40 0.90 3.59
CA THR A 24 -2.29 1.02 2.13
C THR A 24 -2.53 -0.32 1.44
N LEU A 25 -1.98 -1.41 1.96
CA LEU A 25 -2.18 -2.76 1.42
C LEU A 25 -3.66 -3.16 1.46
N LEU A 26 -4.33 -2.93 2.60
CA LEU A 26 -5.76 -3.20 2.74
C LEU A 26 -6.60 -2.30 1.81
N LEU A 27 -6.27 -1.01 1.70
CA LEU A 27 -6.94 -0.09 0.79
C LEU A 27 -6.80 -0.56 -0.66
N VAL A 28 -5.59 -0.90 -1.11
CA VAL A 28 -5.38 -1.42 -2.46
C VAL A 28 -6.24 -2.65 -2.69
N LYS A 29 -6.30 -3.59 -1.74
CA LYS A 29 -7.08 -4.81 -1.90
C LYS A 29 -8.59 -4.54 -1.96
N ILE A 30 -9.11 -3.66 -1.13
CA ILE A 30 -10.53 -3.29 -1.10
C ILE A 30 -10.90 -2.48 -2.34
N LEU A 31 -10.14 -1.41 -2.64
CA LEU A 31 -10.39 -0.58 -3.81
C LEU A 31 -10.26 -1.41 -5.09
N TRP A 32 -9.31 -2.33 -5.20
CA TRP A 32 -9.15 -3.15 -6.41
C TRP A 32 -10.34 -4.08 -6.63
N ALA A 33 -10.81 -4.75 -5.58
CA ALA A 33 -11.98 -5.62 -5.66
C ALA A 33 -13.27 -4.87 -6.04
N TRP A 34 -13.31 -3.55 -5.85
CA TRP A 34 -14.46 -2.72 -6.20
C TRP A 34 -14.30 -1.97 -7.53
N THR A 35 -13.19 -1.24 -7.71
CA THR A 35 -12.95 -0.36 -8.87
C THR A 35 -12.62 -1.13 -10.15
N VAL A 36 -11.86 -2.22 -10.07
CA VAL A 36 -11.40 -2.93 -11.28
C VAL A 36 -12.53 -3.69 -11.99
N PRO A 37 -13.43 -4.40 -11.28
CA PRO A 37 -14.60 -4.99 -11.90
C PRO A 37 -15.56 -3.97 -12.51
N ASP A 38 -15.69 -2.78 -11.90
CA ASP A 38 -16.61 -1.73 -12.34
C ASP A 38 -16.04 -0.93 -13.54
N LEU A 39 -14.73 -0.64 -13.55
CA LEU A 39 -14.05 0.02 -14.67
C LEU A 39 -13.91 -0.88 -15.90
N PHE A 40 -13.70 -2.18 -15.70
CA PHE A 40 -13.40 -3.11 -16.79
C PHE A 40 -14.22 -4.41 -16.73
N PRO A 41 -15.56 -4.34 -16.78
CA PRO A 41 -16.42 -5.51 -16.63
C PRO A 41 -16.16 -6.57 -17.71
N ARG A 42 -15.93 -6.16 -18.97
CA ARG A 42 -15.65 -7.09 -20.08
C ARG A 42 -14.23 -7.66 -20.06
N ALA A 43 -13.24 -6.87 -19.68
CA ALA A 43 -11.86 -7.36 -19.60
C ALA A 43 -11.66 -8.34 -18.43
N VAL A 44 -12.46 -8.18 -17.38
CA VAL A 44 -12.53 -9.13 -16.26
C VAL A 44 -13.24 -10.42 -16.67
N SER A 45 -14.36 -10.34 -17.40
CA SER A 45 -15.09 -11.54 -17.85
C SER A 45 -14.32 -12.37 -18.87
N GLU A 46 -13.51 -11.73 -19.71
CA GLU A 46 -12.66 -12.39 -20.72
C GLU A 46 -11.31 -12.88 -20.14
N GLY A 47 -11.06 -12.66 -18.84
CA GLY A 47 -9.88 -13.16 -18.14
C GLY A 47 -8.58 -12.38 -18.39
N TYR A 48 -8.64 -11.25 -19.11
CA TYR A 48 -7.48 -10.37 -19.31
C TYR A 48 -7.08 -9.61 -18.04
N VAL A 49 -8.02 -9.43 -17.09
CA VAL A 49 -7.80 -8.72 -15.84
C VAL A 49 -8.32 -9.55 -14.66
N ALA A 50 -7.48 -9.77 -13.66
CA ALA A 50 -7.86 -10.49 -12.45
C ALA A 50 -8.80 -9.64 -11.57
N ALA A 51 -10.05 -10.10 -11.42
CA ALA A 51 -11.05 -9.49 -10.53
C ALA A 51 -10.58 -9.46 -9.06
N SER A 52 -9.87 -10.51 -8.65
CA SER A 52 -9.33 -10.67 -7.30
C SER A 52 -7.82 -10.74 -7.35
N LEU A 53 -7.16 -9.86 -6.60
CA LEU A 53 -5.72 -9.92 -6.41
C LEU A 53 -5.36 -11.04 -5.43
N SER A 54 -4.43 -11.91 -5.83
CA SER A 54 -3.79 -12.82 -4.89
C SER A 54 -3.07 -12.02 -3.80
N TRP A 55 -2.85 -12.63 -2.63
CA TRP A 55 -2.14 -11.98 -1.52
C TRP A 55 -0.77 -11.45 -1.93
N MET A 56 -0.05 -12.21 -2.77
CA MET A 56 1.28 -11.82 -3.26
C MET A 56 1.22 -10.70 -4.29
N THR A 57 0.18 -10.65 -5.13
CA THR A 57 -0.01 -9.56 -6.10
C THR A 57 -0.40 -8.26 -5.38
N ALA A 58 -1.28 -8.34 -4.39
CA ALA A 58 -1.66 -7.20 -3.56
C ALA A 58 -0.44 -6.62 -2.81
N LEU A 59 0.45 -7.48 -2.30
CA LEU A 59 1.70 -7.04 -1.66
C LEU A 59 2.62 -6.28 -2.63
N LYS A 60 2.80 -6.78 -3.86
CA LYS A 60 3.58 -6.09 -4.89
C LYS A 60 3.01 -4.71 -5.21
N VAL A 61 1.70 -4.60 -5.40
CA VAL A 61 1.04 -3.32 -5.70
C VAL A 61 1.18 -2.36 -4.51
N ALA A 62 0.94 -2.84 -3.28
CA ALA A 62 1.10 -2.05 -2.06
C ALA A 62 2.55 -1.55 -1.87
N LEU A 63 3.54 -2.37 -2.21
CA LEU A 63 4.95 -1.96 -2.20
C LEU A 63 5.21 -0.84 -3.21
N PHE A 64 4.73 -0.98 -4.45
CA PHE A 64 4.86 0.07 -5.47
C PHE A 64 4.18 1.37 -5.03
N VAL A 65 2.95 1.30 -4.54
CA VAL A 65 2.20 2.47 -4.04
C VAL A 65 2.90 3.08 -2.83
N GLY A 66 3.39 2.26 -1.90
CA GLY A 66 4.14 2.72 -0.72
C GLY A 66 5.44 3.42 -1.08
N VAL A 67 6.20 2.90 -2.04
CA VAL A 67 7.42 3.55 -2.54
C VAL A 67 7.07 4.87 -3.24
N LEU A 68 6.06 4.90 -4.11
CA LEU A 68 5.62 6.13 -4.78
C LEU A 68 5.09 7.18 -3.79
N ALA A 69 4.35 6.76 -2.76
CA ALA A 69 3.88 7.62 -1.69
C ALA A 69 5.05 8.19 -0.88
N GLY A 70 6.04 7.35 -0.55
CA GLY A 70 7.27 7.80 0.11
C GLY A 70 8.07 8.81 -0.73
N VAL A 71 8.24 8.55 -2.03
CA VAL A 71 8.94 9.44 -2.96
C VAL A 71 8.17 10.75 -3.19
N SER A 72 6.84 10.71 -3.29
CA SER A 72 6.03 11.92 -3.49
C SER A 72 5.89 12.75 -2.20
N GLY A 73 5.82 12.11 -1.03
CA GLY A 73 5.85 12.77 0.27
C GLY A 73 7.20 13.42 0.60
N ALA A 74 8.31 12.90 0.06
CA ALA A 74 9.65 13.44 0.27
C ALA A 74 9.84 14.88 -0.22
N LYS A 75 8.95 15.42 -1.08
CA LYS A 75 9.00 16.83 -1.54
C LYS A 75 8.31 17.83 -0.61
N LYS A 76 7.63 17.40 0.45
CA LYS A 76 6.86 18.29 1.34
C LYS A 76 7.43 18.38 2.76
N GLY A 77 8.72 18.07 2.92
CA GLY A 77 9.50 18.25 4.14
C GLY A 77 10.61 19.27 3.94
#